data_AF-A0A7C6PXT0-F1
#
_entry.id   AF-A0A7C6PXT0-F1
#
_cell.length_a   1.000
_cell.length_b   1.000
_cell.length_c   1.000
_cell.angle_alpha   90.00
_cell.angle_beta   90.00
_cell.angle_gamma   90.00
#
_symmetry.space_group_name_H-M   'P 1'
#
loop_
_entity.id
_entity.type
_entity.pdbx_description
1 polymer ?
#
loop_
_entity_poly.entity_id
_entity_poly.type
_entity_poly.pdbx_seq_one_letter_code
_entity_poly.pdbx_strand_id
1 'polypeptide(L)'
;MVKFKKQKFLASLLAVILFLSFNSGFALAGQDGEGQKEQVYSNPPLEEIASKLETIARAKGIPSVILKAVAFVESGWRQFDKNGNVLIGKSQSNPSLGIMQITTYDASDPVLVEKLKYDIDFNISYGADLLNEKWKMVPTIGDGDRNKLENWYFALWAYNSWSIKNNPNNAKAQGLVAYQDAVIKKAATEYLPGGVVTPVQITPIPPELIPSDTVPRKDQVWETPLPYTLGDLNVGTGESVSRGADQGSVTRVYGPNRVETANQIALKGWPNGAKTVILTRDDDFPDALAGVPLAKMYNAPILVTNPQELYPSVRDVLTTLKPSRIIILGGESAVSQAVEMQVNQALSWEINLRRIAGEDRFETASRIAREFPVSGKVALATGMDFPDALSLASAAAAEGIPLLLVSPHNMPEVTRETLQELAPREIYLAGGEAAISNAVAEEAAQAVGITIDNIQRFAGKDRYDTSLLIAREFYPWTEELFLATGRDYVEPLASGALAACRNSCLLLVPPNDFTDPEAVENYLQALPSTTYVQVVGGESIISEEIVNKVKTFLRQNTPGQ
;
A
#
# COMPACT_ATOMS: atom_id res chain seq x y z
N MET A 1 23.87 -35.17 -56.89
CA MET A 1 25.13 -35.11 -57.67
C MET A 1 25.61 -33.66 -57.64
N VAL A 2 26.89 -33.46 -57.36
CA VAL A 2 27.66 -32.18 -57.29
C VAL A 2 27.56 -31.37 -56.00
N LYS A 3 28.69 -31.36 -55.28
CA LYS A 3 29.09 -30.48 -54.15
C LYS A 3 29.92 -29.31 -54.67
N PHE A 4 29.74 -28.13 -54.10
CA PHE A 4 30.74 -27.06 -53.87
C PHE A 4 30.19 -26.14 -52.75
N LYS A 5 30.91 -25.34 -51.95
CA LYS A 5 32.19 -25.35 -51.21
C LYS A 5 32.10 -24.12 -50.25
N LYS A 6 32.93 -24.07 -49.19
CA LYS A 6 32.90 -23.18 -48.00
C LYS A 6 33.12 -21.65 -48.21
N GLN A 7 32.61 -20.81 -47.29
CA GLN A 7 33.28 -19.72 -46.48
C GLN A 7 32.20 -18.84 -45.74
N LYS A 8 32.10 -18.77 -44.40
CA LYS A 8 32.75 -17.98 -43.31
C LYS A 8 32.34 -16.47 -43.14
N PHE A 9 31.61 -16.20 -42.03
CA PHE A 9 31.71 -15.13 -40.99
C PHE A 9 31.49 -13.61 -41.23
N LEU A 10 30.98 -12.96 -40.14
CA LEU A 10 30.87 -11.53 -39.74
C LEU A 10 29.78 -10.67 -40.43
N ALA A 11 29.19 -9.61 -39.87
CA ALA A 11 28.85 -9.07 -38.53
C ALA A 11 28.27 -7.65 -38.79
N SER A 12 27.62 -7.07 -37.77
CA SER A 12 27.51 -5.62 -37.49
C SER A 12 26.26 -4.85 -37.92
N LEU A 13 25.47 -4.53 -36.89
CA LEU A 13 24.88 -3.25 -36.48
C LEU A 13 25.33 -1.98 -37.24
N LEU A 14 24.37 -1.16 -37.68
CA LEU A 14 24.33 0.32 -37.80
C LEU A 14 22.87 0.68 -38.22
N ALA A 15 22.20 1.76 -37.84
CA ALA A 15 22.62 3.07 -37.38
C ALA A 15 21.48 3.79 -36.62
N VAL A 16 21.91 4.68 -35.72
CA VAL A 16 21.19 5.79 -35.08
C VAL A 16 21.01 6.94 -36.09
N ILE A 17 19.97 7.79 -35.96
CA ILE A 17 20.06 9.29 -35.91
C ILE A 17 18.69 10.03 -35.96
N LEU A 18 18.48 10.82 -34.90
CA LEU A 18 17.83 12.15 -34.70
C LEU A 18 16.37 12.49 -35.12
N PHE A 19 15.66 13.16 -34.19
CA PHE A 19 15.15 14.56 -34.27
C PHE A 19 15.00 15.08 -32.80
N LEU A 20 15.85 15.99 -32.31
CA LEU A 20 15.84 17.48 -32.35
C LEU A 20 15.05 18.17 -31.20
N SER A 21 15.75 19.03 -30.47
CA SER A 21 15.19 20.26 -29.87
C SER A 21 16.23 21.37 -30.04
N PHE A 22 15.85 22.40 -30.77
CA PHE A 22 16.59 23.63 -31.00
C PHE A 22 16.66 24.47 -29.72
N ASN A 23 17.82 25.07 -29.45
CA ASN A 23 17.84 26.48 -29.12
C ASN A 23 19.12 27.15 -29.67
N SER A 24 18.90 28.28 -30.30
CA SER A 24 19.81 28.96 -31.24
C SER A 24 20.79 29.89 -30.53
N GLY A 25 22.02 29.96 -31.01
CA GLY A 25 22.96 31.03 -30.66
C GLY A 25 24.40 30.74 -31.08
N PHE A 26 24.71 30.93 -32.37
CA PHE A 26 26.09 30.97 -32.86
C PHE A 26 26.59 32.42 -32.89
N ALA A 27 27.70 32.70 -32.21
CA ALA A 27 28.65 33.74 -32.60
C ALA A 27 30.06 33.35 -32.14
N LEU A 28 31.03 33.55 -33.04
CA LEU A 28 32.43 33.13 -32.97
C LEU A 28 33.32 34.12 -32.22
N ALA A 29 34.38 33.54 -31.62
CA ALA A 29 35.72 34.09 -31.36
C ALA A 29 35.88 35.16 -30.26
N GLY A 30 36.68 34.81 -29.25
CA GLY A 30 37.26 35.72 -28.26
C GLY A 30 37.63 34.97 -26.99
N GLN A 31 38.82 35.21 -26.46
CA GLN A 31 39.39 34.59 -25.26
C GLN A 31 38.42 34.60 -24.07
N ASP A 32 38.37 33.52 -23.29
CA ASP A 32 38.70 33.52 -21.85
C ASP A 32 38.48 32.12 -21.25
N GLY A 33 39.39 31.73 -20.35
CA GLY A 33 39.35 30.42 -19.71
C GLY A 33 38.18 30.29 -18.75
N GLU A 34 37.19 29.48 -19.11
CA GLU A 34 36.20 28.96 -18.17
C GLU A 34 36.54 27.50 -17.86
N GLY A 35 36.92 27.25 -16.61
CA GLY A 35 37.13 25.91 -16.09
C GLY A 35 35.87 25.06 -16.24
N GLN A 36 36.04 23.82 -16.69
CA GLN A 36 34.99 22.81 -16.64
C GLN A 36 34.51 22.72 -15.19
N LYS A 37 33.26 23.14 -14.92
CA LYS A 37 32.63 22.90 -13.63
C LYS A 37 32.50 21.38 -13.46
N GLU A 38 33.28 20.79 -12.56
CA GLU A 38 33.09 19.40 -12.14
C GLU A 38 31.63 19.20 -11.74
N GLN A 39 30.98 18.21 -12.35
CA GLN A 39 29.62 17.84 -12.00
C GLN A 39 29.63 17.23 -10.59
N VAL A 40 29.14 17.99 -9.62
CA VAL A 40 29.02 17.54 -8.23
C VAL A 40 27.80 16.63 -8.13
N TYR A 41 28.02 15.32 -7.92
CA TYR A 41 26.93 14.37 -7.69
C TYR A 41 26.39 14.49 -6.26
N SER A 42 25.10 14.24 -6.08
CA SER A 42 24.46 14.22 -4.77
C SER A 42 23.55 13.02 -4.65
N ASN A 43 23.42 12.48 -3.44
CA ASN A 43 22.41 11.45 -3.18
C ASN A 43 21.00 12.04 -3.36
N PRO A 44 20.05 11.29 -3.92
CA PRO A 44 18.65 11.68 -3.90
C PRO A 44 18.11 11.84 -2.45
N PRO A 45 16.93 12.46 -2.27
CA PRO A 45 16.22 12.45 -0.98
C PRO A 45 16.04 11.02 -0.45
N LEU A 46 15.99 10.87 0.87
CA LEU A 46 15.91 9.55 1.53
C LEU A 46 14.66 8.77 1.09
N GLU A 47 13.54 9.47 0.88
CA GLU A 47 12.28 8.91 0.41
C GLU A 47 12.40 8.34 -1.00
N GLU A 48 13.16 9.01 -1.88
CA GLU A 48 13.40 8.54 -3.24
C GLU A 48 14.30 7.29 -3.23
N ILE A 49 15.36 7.28 -2.41
CA ILE A 49 16.23 6.10 -2.24
C ILE A 49 15.44 4.93 -1.66
N ALA A 50 14.54 5.18 -0.70
CA ALA A 50 13.65 4.17 -0.13
C ALA A 50 12.77 3.52 -1.20
N SER A 51 12.16 4.36 -2.04
CA SER A 51 11.27 3.93 -3.13
C SER A 51 12.01 3.11 -4.18
N LYS A 52 13.24 3.51 -4.53
CA LYS A 52 14.13 2.75 -5.43
C LYS A 52 14.47 1.37 -4.86
N LEU A 53 14.89 1.31 -3.59
CA LEU A 53 15.19 0.06 -2.90
C LEU A 53 13.97 -0.86 -2.81
N GLU A 54 12.79 -0.33 -2.48
CA GLU A 54 11.53 -1.09 -2.47
C GLU A 54 11.18 -1.67 -3.82
N THR A 55 11.17 -0.82 -4.85
CA THR A 55 10.78 -1.19 -6.22
C THR A 55 11.70 -2.29 -6.73
N ILE A 56 13.02 -2.10 -6.57
CA ILE A 56 14.00 -3.08 -7.04
C ILE A 56 13.95 -4.36 -6.21
N ALA A 57 13.85 -4.29 -4.89
CA ALA A 57 13.78 -5.48 -4.04
C ALA A 57 12.62 -6.38 -4.46
N ARG A 58 11.44 -5.81 -4.62
CA ARG A 58 10.23 -6.56 -5.00
C ARG A 58 10.31 -7.10 -6.42
N ALA A 59 10.79 -6.32 -7.38
CA ALA A 59 11.04 -6.79 -8.75
C ALA A 59 12.02 -7.97 -8.78
N LYS A 60 12.92 -8.06 -7.80
CA LYS A 60 13.89 -9.15 -7.63
C LYS A 60 13.42 -10.24 -6.66
N GLY A 61 12.18 -10.19 -6.19
CA GLY A 61 11.60 -11.15 -5.25
C GLY A 61 12.34 -11.20 -3.91
N ILE A 62 12.84 -10.06 -3.42
CA ILE A 62 13.45 -9.86 -2.10
C ILE A 62 12.54 -8.95 -1.27
N PRO A 63 12.21 -9.27 0.00
CA PRO A 63 11.45 -8.36 0.83
C PRO A 63 12.14 -7.00 0.95
N SER A 64 11.43 -5.89 0.75
CA SER A 64 12.05 -4.56 0.68
C SER A 64 12.85 -4.21 1.93
N VAL A 65 12.35 -4.62 3.10
CA VAL A 65 13.02 -4.40 4.39
C VAL A 65 14.41 -5.05 4.45
N ILE A 66 14.60 -6.20 3.79
CA ILE A 66 15.89 -6.89 3.72
C ILE A 66 16.87 -6.08 2.87
N LEU A 67 16.48 -5.69 1.65
CA LEU A 67 17.38 -4.95 0.76
C LEU A 67 17.72 -3.56 1.32
N LYS A 68 16.72 -2.90 1.92
CA LYS A 68 16.87 -1.63 2.64
C LYS A 68 17.86 -1.74 3.80
N ALA A 69 17.75 -2.77 4.65
CA ALA A 69 18.66 -2.97 5.77
C ALA A 69 20.08 -3.26 5.31
N VAL A 70 20.25 -4.05 4.24
CA VAL A 70 21.56 -4.29 3.59
C VAL A 70 22.17 -2.98 3.11
N ALA A 71 21.46 -2.21 2.27
CA ALA A 71 21.95 -0.92 1.77
C ALA A 71 22.33 0.03 2.91
N PHE A 72 21.60 -0.01 4.02
CA PHE A 72 21.91 0.84 5.17
C PHE A 72 23.18 0.39 5.88
N VAL A 73 23.33 -0.90 6.14
CA VAL A 73 24.55 -1.43 6.77
C VAL A 73 25.78 -1.18 5.90
N GLU A 74 25.64 -1.28 4.58
CA GLU A 74 26.73 -1.10 3.63
C GLU A 74 27.18 0.36 3.49
N SER A 75 26.25 1.31 3.40
CA SER A 75 26.58 2.71 3.07
C SER A 75 25.82 3.78 3.86
N GLY A 76 24.80 3.39 4.62
CA GLY A 76 23.81 4.30 5.17
C GLY A 76 22.92 4.91 4.09
N TRP A 77 22.61 4.14 3.03
CA TRP A 77 21.83 4.57 1.85
C TRP A 77 22.49 5.70 1.04
N ARG A 78 23.80 5.60 0.83
CA ARG A 78 24.54 6.63 0.10
C ARG A 78 25.30 6.01 -1.06
N GLN A 79 25.08 6.54 -2.25
CA GLN A 79 25.92 6.31 -3.41
C GLN A 79 27.16 7.22 -3.36
N PHE A 80 26.99 8.45 -2.88
CA PHE A 80 28.02 9.50 -2.85
C PHE A 80 28.31 9.99 -1.41
N ASP A 81 29.52 10.47 -1.17
CA ASP A 81 29.89 11.19 0.06
C ASP A 81 29.38 12.65 0.02
N LYS A 82 29.66 13.41 1.09
CA LYS A 82 29.25 14.82 1.22
C LYS A 82 29.89 15.77 0.19
N ASN A 83 30.96 15.33 -0.47
CA ASN A 83 31.67 16.09 -1.49
C ASN A 83 31.26 15.64 -2.91
N GLY A 84 30.33 14.68 -3.03
CA GLY A 84 29.88 14.12 -4.31
C GLY A 84 30.77 13.02 -4.88
N ASN A 85 31.76 12.52 -4.12
CA ASN A 85 32.55 11.38 -4.56
C ASN A 85 31.79 10.09 -4.34
N VAL A 86 31.92 9.12 -5.25
CA VAL A 86 31.35 7.78 -5.06
C VAL A 86 31.90 7.13 -3.79
N LEU A 87 31.04 6.44 -3.04
CA LEU A 87 31.50 5.63 -1.91
C LEU A 87 32.26 4.40 -2.42
N ILE A 88 33.55 4.35 -2.12
CA ILE A 88 34.48 3.31 -2.59
C ILE A 88 35.14 2.65 -1.36
N GLY A 89 35.18 1.31 -1.36
CA GLY A 89 35.84 0.53 -0.32
C GLY A 89 37.36 0.66 -0.32
N LYS A 90 37.99 0.24 0.78
CA LYS A 90 39.44 0.42 1.02
C LYS A 90 40.36 -0.55 0.23
N SER A 91 39.81 -1.51 -0.50
CA SER A 91 40.61 -2.47 -1.27
C SER A 91 41.26 -1.78 -2.47
N GLN A 92 42.58 -1.94 -2.63
CA GLN A 92 43.33 -1.30 -3.71
C GLN A 92 43.19 -2.02 -5.06
N SER A 93 42.91 -3.33 -5.04
CA SER A 93 42.84 -4.15 -6.27
C SER A 93 41.42 -4.30 -6.81
N ASN A 94 40.41 -4.35 -5.93
CA ASN A 94 39.01 -4.43 -6.30
C ASN A 94 38.15 -3.81 -5.19
N PRO A 95 37.91 -2.49 -5.21
CA PRO A 95 37.15 -1.81 -4.17
C PRO A 95 35.65 -2.11 -4.28
N SER A 96 34.95 -2.10 -3.14
CA SER A 96 33.49 -2.05 -3.14
C SER A 96 32.98 -0.74 -3.73
N LEU A 97 31.86 -0.76 -4.45
CA LEU A 97 31.31 0.43 -5.12
C LEU A 97 29.87 0.74 -4.67
N GLY A 98 29.62 2.00 -4.32
CA GLY A 98 28.29 2.60 -4.23
C GLY A 98 27.43 2.15 -3.05
N ILE A 99 26.12 2.38 -3.16
CA ILE A 99 25.14 2.22 -2.08
C ILE A 99 25.04 0.78 -1.55
N MET A 100 25.25 -0.22 -2.42
CA MET A 100 25.25 -1.64 -2.06
C MET A 100 26.66 -2.20 -1.82
N GLN A 101 27.71 -1.37 -1.90
CA GLN A 101 29.12 -1.77 -1.72
C GLN A 101 29.51 -3.02 -2.56
N ILE A 102 29.20 -2.99 -3.86
CA ILE A 102 29.40 -4.13 -4.77
C ILE A 102 30.88 -4.49 -4.89
N THR A 103 31.26 -5.74 -4.57
CA THR A 103 32.65 -6.23 -4.60
C THR A 103 32.91 -7.31 -5.67
N THR A 104 31.85 -7.89 -6.23
CA THR A 104 31.95 -8.94 -7.25
C THR A 104 31.49 -8.37 -8.59
N TYR A 105 32.43 -7.87 -9.41
CA TYR A 105 32.18 -7.32 -10.74
C TYR A 105 33.44 -7.44 -11.60
N ASP A 106 33.30 -7.32 -12.93
CA ASP A 106 34.44 -7.25 -13.84
C ASP A 106 35.04 -5.84 -13.83
N ALA A 107 36.15 -5.67 -13.11
CA ALA A 107 36.84 -4.38 -13.02
C ALA A 107 37.51 -3.93 -14.34
N SER A 108 37.60 -4.82 -15.33
CA SER A 108 38.13 -4.50 -16.66
C SER A 108 37.08 -3.95 -17.62
N ASP A 109 35.79 -4.03 -17.28
CA ASP A 109 34.68 -3.43 -18.03
C ASP A 109 34.43 -1.99 -17.55
N PRO A 110 34.93 -0.96 -18.27
CA PRO A 110 34.79 0.41 -17.84
C PRO A 110 33.32 0.89 -17.82
N VAL A 111 32.46 0.33 -18.68
CA VAL A 111 31.04 0.72 -18.76
C VAL A 111 30.28 0.19 -17.56
N LEU A 112 30.54 -1.07 -17.18
CA LEU A 112 29.98 -1.65 -15.96
C LEU A 112 30.43 -0.87 -14.72
N VAL A 113 31.73 -0.59 -14.61
CA VAL A 113 32.30 0.16 -13.47
C VAL A 113 31.71 1.56 -13.39
N GLU A 114 31.53 2.25 -14.51
CA GLU A 114 30.92 3.57 -14.56
C GLU A 114 29.46 3.54 -14.09
N LYS A 115 28.66 2.57 -14.55
CA LYS A 115 27.28 2.39 -14.08
C LYS A 115 27.20 2.08 -12.59
N LEU A 116 28.02 1.15 -12.08
CA LEU A 116 28.07 0.84 -10.64
C LEU A 116 28.44 2.07 -9.79
N LYS A 117 29.21 3.01 -10.35
CA LYS A 117 29.66 4.22 -9.67
C LYS A 117 28.63 5.35 -9.69
N TYR A 118 27.93 5.55 -10.80
CA TYR A 118 27.13 6.78 -11.00
C TYR A 118 25.64 6.54 -11.22
N ASP A 119 25.22 5.30 -11.49
CA ASP A 119 23.82 4.91 -11.61
C ASP A 119 23.38 4.16 -10.34
N ILE A 120 22.64 4.87 -9.48
CA ILE A 120 22.18 4.33 -8.19
C ILE A 120 21.21 3.16 -8.37
N ASP A 121 20.34 3.21 -9.38
CA ASP A 121 19.34 2.15 -9.63
C ASP A 121 20.05 0.89 -10.14
N PHE A 122 21.05 1.07 -11.01
CA PHE A 122 21.90 -0.03 -11.45
C PHE A 122 22.69 -0.65 -10.29
N ASN A 123 23.29 0.17 -9.41
CA ASN A 123 24.02 -0.34 -8.24
C ASN A 123 23.11 -1.14 -7.29
N ILE A 124 21.91 -0.64 -6.99
CA ILE A 124 20.92 -1.33 -6.17
C ILE A 124 20.48 -2.65 -6.81
N SER A 125 20.13 -2.63 -8.10
CA SER A 125 19.69 -3.81 -8.85
C SER A 125 20.78 -4.88 -8.92
N TYR A 126 22.03 -4.48 -9.16
CA TYR A 126 23.17 -5.39 -9.17
C TYR A 126 23.41 -6.02 -7.78
N GLY A 127 23.29 -5.23 -6.70
CA GLY A 127 23.38 -5.73 -5.33
C GLY A 127 22.27 -6.72 -4.98
N ALA A 128 21.04 -6.44 -5.43
CA ALA A 128 19.92 -7.36 -5.28
C ALA A 128 20.15 -8.69 -6.03
N ASP A 129 20.69 -8.64 -7.25
CA ASP A 129 21.05 -9.85 -8.01
C ASP A 129 22.12 -10.67 -7.29
N LEU A 130 23.17 -10.04 -6.76
CA LEU A 130 24.17 -10.74 -5.96
C LEU A 130 23.55 -11.40 -4.72
N LEU A 131 22.64 -10.73 -4.00
CA LEU A 131 21.96 -11.32 -2.85
C LEU A 131 21.11 -12.54 -3.25
N ASN A 132 20.47 -12.50 -4.42
CA ASN A 132 19.73 -13.63 -4.98
C ASN A 132 20.64 -14.80 -5.38
N GLU A 133 21.83 -14.53 -5.88
CA GLU A 133 22.84 -15.58 -6.09
C GLU A 133 23.27 -16.19 -4.76
N LYS A 134 23.44 -15.37 -3.72
CA LYS A 134 23.78 -15.84 -2.37
C LYS A 134 22.69 -16.74 -1.80
N TRP A 135 21.43 -16.37 -1.96
CA TRP A 135 20.28 -17.22 -1.59
C TRP A 135 20.36 -18.62 -2.22
N LYS A 136 20.77 -18.73 -3.49
CA LYS A 136 20.86 -20.02 -4.21
C LYS A 136 22.04 -20.90 -3.77
N MET A 137 23.10 -20.32 -3.20
CA MET A 137 24.30 -21.06 -2.81
C MET A 137 24.26 -21.59 -1.37
N VAL A 138 23.51 -20.93 -0.49
CA VAL A 138 23.43 -21.27 0.94
C VAL A 138 22.39 -22.38 1.21
N PRO A 139 22.38 -22.98 2.42
CA PRO A 139 21.35 -23.94 2.80
C PRO A 139 19.98 -23.25 2.91
N THR A 140 18.92 -24.01 2.64
CA THR A 140 17.54 -23.54 2.78
C THR A 140 17.12 -23.56 4.25
N ILE A 141 16.43 -22.50 4.67
CA ILE A 141 15.76 -22.42 5.98
C ILE A 141 14.26 -22.64 5.77
N GLY A 142 13.69 -23.55 6.57
CA GLY A 142 12.29 -23.93 6.55
C GLY A 142 11.80 -24.40 5.19
N ASP A 143 10.65 -23.87 4.78
CA ASP A 143 10.03 -24.10 3.48
C ASP A 143 10.66 -23.30 2.33
N GLY A 144 11.71 -22.51 2.61
CA GLY A 144 12.32 -21.63 1.62
C GLY A 144 11.39 -20.51 1.16
N ASP A 145 10.31 -20.21 1.90
CA ASP A 145 9.44 -19.08 1.62
C ASP A 145 10.27 -17.79 1.72
N ARG A 146 10.43 -17.13 0.57
CA ARG A 146 11.19 -15.88 0.44
C ARG A 146 10.51 -14.72 1.12
N ASN A 147 9.22 -14.83 1.42
CA ASN A 147 8.50 -13.82 2.17
C ASN A 147 8.72 -13.91 3.68
N LYS A 148 9.29 -14.99 4.22
CA LYS A 148 9.69 -15.04 5.64
C LYS A 148 11.06 -14.42 5.80
N LEU A 149 11.15 -13.34 6.59
CA LEU A 149 12.39 -12.55 6.72
C LEU A 149 13.53 -13.37 7.30
N GLU A 150 13.22 -14.29 8.22
CA GLU A 150 14.16 -15.19 8.88
C GLU A 150 14.86 -16.13 7.89
N ASN A 151 14.18 -16.52 6.82
CA ASN A 151 14.73 -17.43 5.82
C ASN A 151 15.91 -16.79 5.03
N TRP A 152 16.10 -15.47 5.13
CA TRP A 152 17.21 -14.74 4.49
C TRP A 152 18.52 -14.78 5.28
N TYR A 153 18.53 -15.30 6.51
CA TYR A 153 19.68 -15.21 7.44
C TYR A 153 21.01 -15.66 6.80
N PHE A 154 21.04 -16.82 6.13
CA PHE A 154 22.28 -17.31 5.51
C PHE A 154 22.64 -16.56 4.23
N ALA A 155 21.66 -16.11 3.45
CA ALA A 155 21.93 -15.30 2.27
C ALA A 155 22.57 -13.96 2.65
N LEU A 156 22.13 -13.35 3.75
CA LEU A 156 22.71 -12.14 4.33
C LEU A 156 24.16 -12.36 4.78
N TRP A 157 24.44 -13.47 5.48
CA TRP A 157 25.82 -13.83 5.83
C TRP A 157 26.67 -13.99 4.56
N ALA A 158 26.18 -14.74 3.57
CA ALA A 158 26.89 -14.95 2.31
C ALA A 158 27.09 -13.68 1.48
N TYR A 159 26.23 -12.66 1.65
CA TYR A 159 26.38 -11.35 1.01
C TYR A 159 27.69 -10.69 1.40
N ASN A 160 28.03 -10.76 2.70
CA ASN A 160 29.29 -10.26 3.23
C ASN A 160 30.43 -11.30 3.21
N SER A 161 30.30 -12.38 2.42
CA SER A 161 31.18 -13.56 2.34
C SER A 161 30.75 -14.75 3.22
N TRP A 162 30.51 -15.88 2.55
CA TRP A 162 30.19 -17.18 3.14
C TRP A 162 31.45 -17.87 3.69
N SER A 163 31.94 -17.38 4.84
CA SER A 163 33.15 -17.88 5.48
C SER A 163 33.07 -17.84 7.00
N ILE A 164 33.96 -18.59 7.66
CA ILE A 164 34.07 -18.67 9.12
C ILE A 164 34.36 -17.32 9.79
N LYS A 165 34.89 -16.33 9.05
CA LYS A 165 35.17 -14.99 9.57
C LYS A 165 33.88 -14.28 10.02
N ASN A 166 32.79 -14.49 9.28
CA ASN A 166 31.49 -13.87 9.55
C ASN A 166 30.54 -14.80 10.32
N ASN A 167 31.07 -15.91 10.84
CA ASN A 167 30.34 -16.78 11.72
C ASN A 167 29.98 -16.02 13.01
N PRO A 168 28.72 -16.04 13.47
CA PRO A 168 28.29 -15.31 14.66
C PRO A 168 29.04 -15.72 15.93
N ASN A 169 29.43 -16.99 16.06
CA ASN A 169 30.24 -17.46 17.20
C ASN A 169 31.64 -16.84 17.19
N ASN A 170 32.27 -16.75 16.01
CA ASN A 170 33.62 -16.19 15.86
C ASN A 170 33.62 -14.67 15.98
N ALA A 171 32.62 -13.99 15.41
CA ALA A 171 32.44 -12.55 15.57
C ALA A 171 32.25 -12.20 17.05
N LYS A 172 31.37 -12.91 17.76
CA LYS A 172 31.13 -12.72 19.19
C LYS A 172 32.39 -12.95 20.04
N ALA A 173 33.17 -13.99 19.74
CA ALA A 173 34.44 -14.26 20.42
C ALA A 173 35.46 -13.12 20.26
N GLN A 174 35.35 -12.32 19.19
CA GLN A 174 36.17 -11.14 18.93
C GLN A 174 35.53 -9.83 19.41
N GLY A 175 34.38 -9.87 20.08
CA GLY A 175 33.63 -8.68 20.51
C GLY A 175 32.96 -7.93 19.36
N LEU A 176 32.74 -8.61 18.22
CA LEU A 176 32.10 -8.06 17.03
C LEU A 176 30.67 -8.60 16.87
N VAL A 177 29.86 -7.88 16.09
CA VAL A 177 28.54 -8.34 15.64
C VAL A 177 28.72 -8.92 14.24
N ALA A 178 28.21 -10.12 13.97
CA ALA A 178 28.26 -10.68 12.62
C ALA A 178 27.36 -9.91 11.67
N TYR A 179 27.70 -9.92 10.38
CA TYR A 179 27.07 -9.05 9.40
C TYR A 179 25.55 -9.25 9.30
N GLN A 180 25.08 -10.50 9.20
CA GLN A 180 23.66 -10.83 9.15
C GLN A 180 22.90 -10.38 10.41
N ASP A 181 23.54 -10.46 11.58
CA ASP A 181 22.96 -9.97 12.83
C ASP A 181 22.90 -8.45 12.85
N ALA A 182 23.90 -7.77 12.27
CA ALA A 182 23.88 -6.32 12.11
C ALA A 182 22.75 -5.87 11.18
N VAL A 183 22.52 -6.57 10.06
CA VAL A 183 21.41 -6.32 9.13
C VAL A 183 20.06 -6.55 9.82
N ILE A 184 19.89 -7.68 10.52
CA ILE A 184 18.65 -7.98 11.27
C ILE A 184 18.39 -6.95 12.36
N LYS A 185 19.42 -6.61 13.15
CA LYS A 185 19.33 -5.56 14.18
C LYS A 185 18.96 -4.22 13.55
N LYS A 186 19.47 -3.93 12.35
CA LYS A 186 19.12 -2.72 11.61
C LYS A 186 17.65 -2.75 11.23
N ALA A 187 17.16 -3.82 10.62
CA ALA A 187 15.74 -4.00 10.28
C ALA A 187 14.81 -3.85 11.50
N ALA A 188 15.26 -4.22 12.69
CA ALA A 188 14.52 -4.07 13.95
C ALA A 188 14.61 -2.68 14.60
N THR A 189 15.19 -1.69 13.93
CA THR A 189 15.34 -0.32 14.47
C THR A 189 14.92 0.70 13.44
N GLU A 190 14.42 1.85 13.89
CA GLU A 190 14.16 2.97 12.98
C GLU A 190 15.51 3.63 12.72
N TYR A 191 15.97 3.53 11.47
CA TYR A 191 17.33 3.92 11.13
C TYR A 191 17.46 5.13 10.22
N LEU A 192 16.33 5.75 9.89
CA LEU A 192 16.26 7.04 9.24
C LEU A 192 15.31 7.96 10.03
N PRO A 193 15.67 9.23 10.21
CA PRO A 193 14.75 10.23 10.74
C PRO A 193 13.53 10.35 9.82
N GLY A 194 12.31 10.27 10.39
CA GLY A 194 11.07 10.50 9.63
C GLY A 194 10.34 9.24 9.14
N GLY A 195 10.61 8.05 9.70
CA GLY A 195 9.77 6.87 9.47
C GLY A 195 9.92 6.19 8.11
N VAL A 196 10.87 6.61 7.27
CA VAL A 196 11.11 6.05 5.92
C VAL A 196 11.38 4.53 5.93
N VAL A 197 11.82 3.99 7.07
CA VAL A 197 11.84 2.55 7.33
C VAL A 197 11.27 2.25 8.71
N THR A 198 10.15 1.53 8.74
CA THR A 198 9.53 1.04 9.97
C THR A 198 10.29 -0.20 10.48
N PRO A 199 10.59 -0.28 11.79
CA PRO A 199 11.14 -1.47 12.42
C PRO A 199 10.29 -2.71 12.20
N VAL A 200 10.93 -3.84 11.94
CA VAL A 200 10.30 -5.17 11.95
C VAL A 200 11.09 -6.11 12.84
N GLN A 201 10.41 -7.03 13.51
CA GLN A 201 11.10 -8.08 14.26
C GLN A 201 11.57 -9.16 13.28
N ILE A 202 12.82 -9.60 13.35
CA ILE A 202 13.30 -10.79 12.64
C ILE A 202 13.97 -11.67 13.68
N THR A 203 13.51 -12.91 13.82
CA THR A 203 14.05 -13.83 14.81
C THR A 203 15.35 -14.47 14.28
N PRO A 204 16.53 -14.16 14.85
CA PRO A 204 17.79 -14.71 14.36
C PRO A 204 17.90 -16.20 14.68
N ILE A 205 18.77 -16.91 13.93
CA ILE A 205 19.13 -18.29 14.26
C ILE A 205 20.00 -18.28 15.53
N PRO A 206 19.65 -19.05 16.58
CA PRO A 206 20.48 -19.18 17.77
C PRO A 206 21.92 -19.58 17.42
N PRO A 207 22.94 -18.83 17.85
CA PRO A 207 24.34 -19.12 17.50
C PRO A 207 24.80 -20.53 17.91
N GLU A 208 24.19 -21.11 18.95
CA GLU A 208 24.49 -22.45 19.46
C GLU A 208 24.13 -23.56 18.45
N LEU A 209 23.22 -23.27 17.51
CA LEU A 209 22.87 -24.18 16.42
C LEU A 209 23.83 -24.09 15.24
N ILE A 210 24.67 -23.05 15.19
CA ILE A 210 25.60 -22.77 14.09
C ILE A 210 26.97 -23.39 14.42
N PRO A 211 27.54 -24.25 13.56
CA PRO A 211 28.88 -24.80 13.76
C PRO A 211 29.91 -23.68 13.92
N SER A 212 30.73 -23.67 14.97
CA SER A 212 31.64 -22.54 15.26
C SER A 212 32.89 -22.51 14.37
N ASP A 213 33.33 -23.65 13.87
CA ASP A 213 34.58 -23.84 13.12
C ASP A 213 34.40 -23.95 11.60
N THR A 214 33.15 -23.89 11.12
CA THR A 214 32.82 -24.00 9.69
C THR A 214 31.60 -23.14 9.33
N VAL A 215 31.19 -23.19 8.07
CA VAL A 215 29.92 -22.65 7.59
C VAL A 215 28.90 -23.79 7.45
N PRO A 216 27.59 -23.52 7.63
CA PRO A 216 26.54 -24.51 7.38
C PRO A 216 26.67 -25.18 6.00
N ARG A 217 26.48 -26.50 5.94
CA ARG A 217 26.52 -27.24 4.67
C ARG A 217 25.21 -27.06 3.91
N LYS A 218 25.29 -26.96 2.58
CA LYS A 218 24.11 -26.72 1.71
C LYS A 218 23.02 -27.78 1.86
N ASP A 219 23.38 -29.02 2.19
CA ASP A 219 22.48 -30.16 2.38
C ASP A 219 21.86 -30.23 3.79
N GLN A 220 22.26 -29.34 4.70
CA GLN A 220 21.73 -29.29 6.05
C GLN A 220 20.33 -28.66 6.06
N VAL A 221 19.41 -29.29 6.77
CA VAL A 221 18.05 -28.78 6.97
C VAL A 221 18.03 -27.85 8.18
N TRP A 222 17.40 -26.69 8.02
CA TRP A 222 17.22 -25.69 9.07
C TRP A 222 15.73 -25.39 9.20
N GLU A 223 15.25 -25.24 10.42
CA GLU A 223 13.88 -24.78 10.65
C GLU A 223 13.81 -23.25 10.60
N THR A 224 12.69 -22.70 10.15
CA THR A 224 12.43 -21.25 10.29
C THR A 224 12.29 -20.93 11.78
N PRO A 225 13.10 -20.01 12.34
CA PRO A 225 12.95 -19.54 13.71
C PRO A 225 11.53 -19.01 13.99
N LEU A 226 10.99 -19.34 15.17
CA LEU A 226 9.68 -18.87 15.63
C LEU A 226 9.84 -17.83 16.76
N PRO A 227 9.01 -16.77 16.79
CA PRO A 227 8.05 -16.38 15.75
C PRO A 227 8.78 -15.91 14.48
N TYR A 228 8.15 -16.07 13.32
CA TYR A 228 8.66 -15.55 12.05
C TYR A 228 7.87 -14.32 11.60
N THR A 229 8.49 -13.50 10.76
CA THR A 229 7.89 -12.27 10.24
C THR A 229 7.76 -12.33 8.73
N LEU A 230 6.59 -11.92 8.23
CA LEU A 230 6.35 -11.80 6.80
C LEU A 230 6.84 -10.45 6.28
N GLY A 231 7.52 -10.52 5.15
CA GLY A 231 7.86 -9.40 4.30
C GLY A 231 6.73 -9.05 3.36
N ASP A 232 7.08 -8.28 2.33
CA ASP A 232 6.16 -7.60 1.45
C ASP A 232 6.10 -8.17 0.02
N LEU A 233 6.61 -9.39 -0.21
CA LEU A 233 6.58 -10.02 -1.54
C LEU A 233 5.20 -10.47 -1.99
N ASN A 234 4.35 -10.84 -1.04
CA ASN A 234 2.97 -11.25 -1.29
C ASN A 234 1.96 -10.11 -1.06
N VAL A 235 2.46 -8.93 -0.68
CA VAL A 235 1.68 -7.70 -0.64
C VAL A 235 1.68 -7.15 -2.06
N GLY A 236 0.53 -7.17 -2.73
CA GLY A 236 0.41 -6.58 -4.06
C GLY A 236 0.89 -5.12 -4.05
N THR A 237 2.01 -4.88 -4.74
CA THR A 237 2.41 -3.55 -5.19
C THR A 237 1.30 -3.08 -6.13
N GLY A 238 0.69 -1.90 -5.98
CA GLY A 238 1.42 -0.65 -5.86
C GLY A 238 2.52 -0.58 -6.93
N GLU A 239 2.24 -0.94 -8.19
CA GLU A 239 3.19 -0.79 -9.30
C GLU A 239 3.79 0.63 -9.27
N SER A 240 5.10 0.66 -9.04
CA SER A 240 6.09 1.61 -9.53
C SER A 240 5.69 3.08 -9.64
N VAL A 241 6.41 3.92 -8.89
CA VAL A 241 6.79 5.26 -9.37
C VAL A 241 7.80 5.10 -10.51
N SER A 242 7.34 4.55 -11.62
CA SER A 242 7.88 4.79 -12.95
C SER A 242 7.00 5.87 -13.55
N ARG A 243 7.37 7.15 -13.38
CA ARG A 243 6.91 8.21 -14.28
C ARG A 243 7.67 8.11 -15.62
N GLY A 244 7.57 6.94 -16.23
CA GLY A 244 7.70 6.75 -17.67
C GLY A 244 6.30 6.37 -18.13
N ALA A 245 5.79 7.06 -19.15
CA ALA A 245 4.41 6.95 -19.60
C ALA A 245 3.93 5.49 -19.75
N ASP A 246 3.16 5.01 -18.78
CA ASP A 246 2.32 3.84 -18.92
C ASP A 246 0.87 4.24 -18.63
N GLN A 247 0.01 3.84 -19.55
CA GLN A 247 -1.41 4.10 -19.56
C GLN A 247 -2.08 3.30 -18.44
N GLY A 248 -2.75 3.96 -17.48
CA GLY A 248 -3.68 3.35 -16.51
C GLY A 248 -3.17 2.09 -15.81
N SER A 249 -2.24 2.24 -14.86
CA SER A 249 -1.71 1.11 -14.09
C SER A 249 -2.78 0.53 -13.14
N VAL A 250 -2.74 -0.80 -12.96
CA VAL A 250 -3.71 -1.53 -12.14
C VAL A 250 -2.98 -2.36 -11.12
N THR A 251 -3.34 -2.21 -9.86
CA THR A 251 -2.70 -2.91 -8.76
C THR A 251 -3.70 -3.55 -7.83
N ARG A 252 -3.27 -4.53 -7.04
CA ARG A 252 -4.12 -5.26 -6.11
C ARG A 252 -3.62 -5.12 -4.68
N VAL A 253 -4.53 -4.98 -3.72
CA VAL A 253 -4.22 -5.00 -2.28
C VAL A 253 -5.08 -6.09 -1.63
N TYR A 254 -4.44 -7.05 -0.97
CA TYR A 254 -5.12 -8.18 -0.35
C TYR A 254 -4.24 -8.84 0.73
N GLY A 255 -4.88 -9.53 1.66
CA GLY A 255 -4.27 -10.43 2.61
C GLY A 255 -4.88 -11.84 2.53
N PRO A 256 -4.42 -12.79 3.35
CA PRO A 256 -4.95 -14.16 3.37
C PRO A 256 -6.42 -14.26 3.81
N ASN A 257 -6.98 -13.21 4.40
CA ASN A 257 -8.39 -13.08 4.76
C ASN A 257 -8.82 -11.61 4.74
N ARG A 258 -10.10 -11.34 5.02
CA ARG A 258 -10.69 -9.99 5.00
C ARG A 258 -10.06 -9.02 6.02
N VAL A 259 -9.72 -9.51 7.21
CA VAL A 259 -9.06 -8.71 8.27
C VAL A 259 -7.66 -8.31 7.80
N GLU A 260 -6.90 -9.26 7.26
CA GLU A 260 -5.58 -8.95 6.73
C GLU A 260 -5.64 -8.06 5.49
N THR A 261 -6.67 -8.16 4.67
CA THR A 261 -6.89 -7.21 3.57
C THR A 261 -7.11 -5.79 4.11
N ALA A 262 -7.95 -5.61 5.14
CA ALA A 262 -8.13 -4.32 5.82
C ALA A 262 -6.81 -3.78 6.41
N ASN A 263 -6.01 -4.65 7.04
CA ASN A 263 -4.67 -4.32 7.53
C ASN A 263 -3.74 -3.83 6.40
N GLN A 264 -3.73 -4.52 5.24
CA GLN A 264 -2.92 -4.11 4.09
C GLN A 264 -3.39 -2.77 3.50
N ILE A 265 -4.71 -2.52 3.45
CA ILE A 265 -5.27 -1.23 3.03
C ILE A 265 -4.78 -0.12 3.95
N ALA A 266 -4.80 -0.35 5.27
CA ALA A 266 -4.32 0.62 6.26
C ALA A 266 -2.82 0.92 6.10
N LEU A 267 -1.99 -0.11 5.96
CA LEU A 267 -0.55 0.07 5.78
C LEU A 267 -0.20 0.76 4.45
N LYS A 268 -0.95 0.47 3.38
CA LYS A 268 -0.76 1.11 2.06
C LYS A 268 -1.29 2.55 2.02
N GLY A 269 -2.39 2.81 2.71
CA GLY A 269 -3.03 4.13 2.75
C GLY A 269 -2.28 5.13 3.64
N TRP A 270 -1.63 4.63 4.70
CA TRP A 270 -0.95 5.44 5.71
C TRP A 270 0.50 4.94 5.94
N PRO A 271 1.36 4.98 4.92
CA PRO A 271 2.71 4.40 4.98
C PRO A 271 3.64 5.09 6.00
N ASN A 272 3.34 6.34 6.34
CA ASN A 272 4.11 7.14 7.31
C ASN A 272 3.47 7.17 8.70
N GLY A 273 2.52 6.28 8.96
CA GLY A 273 1.70 6.27 10.18
C GLY A 273 0.43 7.11 10.06
N ALA A 274 -0.44 6.96 11.05
CA ALA A 274 -1.75 7.63 11.11
C ALA A 274 -1.96 8.24 12.49
N LYS A 275 -2.31 9.54 12.55
CA LYS A 275 -2.55 10.23 13.83
C LYS A 275 -3.71 9.62 14.61
N THR A 276 -4.75 9.22 13.90
CA THR A 276 -5.97 8.59 14.40
C THR A 276 -6.14 7.25 13.69
N VAL A 277 -6.59 6.22 14.41
CA VAL A 277 -7.09 4.96 13.85
C VAL A 277 -8.51 4.75 14.33
N ILE A 278 -9.40 4.28 13.44
CA ILE A 278 -10.75 3.86 13.81
C ILE A 278 -10.75 2.34 13.97
N LEU A 279 -11.28 1.85 15.08
CA LEU A 279 -11.39 0.43 15.39
C LEU A 279 -12.86 0.03 15.54
N THR A 280 -13.26 -1.03 14.86
CA THR A 280 -14.62 -1.58 14.90
C THR A 280 -14.58 -3.11 14.92
N ARG A 281 -15.74 -3.74 15.08
CA ARG A 281 -15.90 -5.20 14.99
C ARG A 281 -15.87 -5.71 13.55
N ASP A 282 -15.55 -6.99 13.36
CA ASP A 282 -15.44 -7.65 12.05
C ASP A 282 -16.64 -8.54 11.67
N ASP A 283 -17.64 -8.68 12.54
CA ASP A 283 -18.81 -9.55 12.37
C ASP A 283 -20.16 -8.79 12.26
N ASP A 284 -20.19 -7.47 12.45
CA ASP A 284 -21.32 -6.60 12.13
C ASP A 284 -20.84 -5.21 11.67
N PHE A 285 -21.56 -4.58 10.73
CA PHE A 285 -21.09 -3.42 9.96
C PHE A 285 -21.69 -2.04 10.30
N PRO A 286 -22.90 -1.86 10.88
CA PRO A 286 -23.59 -0.56 10.87
C PRO A 286 -22.82 0.59 11.54
N ASP A 287 -22.23 0.33 12.71
CA ASP A 287 -21.41 1.32 13.41
C ASP A 287 -20.17 1.70 12.58
N ALA A 288 -19.59 0.70 11.91
CA ALA A 288 -18.43 0.87 11.05
C ALA A 288 -18.74 1.71 9.81
N LEU A 289 -19.89 1.47 9.18
CA LEU A 289 -20.36 2.16 7.98
C LEU A 289 -20.53 3.66 8.23
N ALA A 290 -21.16 4.04 9.35
CA ALA A 290 -21.26 5.45 9.77
C ALA A 290 -19.88 6.05 10.10
N GLY A 291 -18.89 5.21 10.39
CA GLY A 291 -17.50 5.58 10.61
C GLY A 291 -16.71 5.98 9.36
N VAL A 292 -17.20 5.72 8.14
CA VAL A 292 -16.46 6.06 6.90
C VAL A 292 -16.28 7.57 6.73
N PRO A 293 -17.33 8.42 6.88
CA PRO A 293 -17.14 9.87 6.97
C PRO A 293 -16.14 10.28 8.07
N LEU A 294 -16.20 9.63 9.23
CA LEU A 294 -15.32 9.95 10.36
C LEU A 294 -13.85 9.64 10.02
N ALA A 295 -13.61 8.56 9.27
CA ALA A 295 -12.31 8.18 8.76
C ALA A 295 -11.72 9.29 7.88
N LYS A 296 -12.51 9.87 6.96
CA LYS A 296 -12.09 11.03 6.18
C LYS A 296 -11.77 12.23 7.05
N MET A 297 -12.65 12.58 7.99
CA MET A 297 -12.48 13.74 8.87
C MET A 297 -11.13 13.71 9.61
N TYR A 298 -10.73 12.53 10.09
CA TYR A 298 -9.47 12.37 10.81
C TYR A 298 -8.28 11.91 9.93
N ASN A 299 -8.49 11.72 8.63
CA ASN A 299 -7.54 11.05 7.74
C ASN A 299 -7.01 9.74 8.37
N ALA A 300 -7.92 8.83 8.70
CA ALA A 300 -7.67 7.66 9.53
C ALA A 300 -8.02 6.35 8.80
N PRO A 301 -7.24 5.27 8.96
CA PRO A 301 -7.67 3.93 8.55
C PRO A 301 -8.77 3.41 9.45
N ILE A 302 -9.62 2.54 8.89
CA ILE A 302 -10.54 1.69 9.65
C ILE A 302 -9.93 0.30 9.74
N LEU A 303 -9.70 -0.16 10.97
CA LEU A 303 -9.31 -1.54 11.29
C LEU A 303 -10.49 -2.28 11.92
N VAL A 304 -10.55 -3.59 11.70
CA VAL A 304 -11.60 -4.47 12.23
C VAL A 304 -11.01 -5.51 13.16
N THR A 305 -11.73 -5.86 14.23
CA THR A 305 -11.30 -6.89 15.18
C THR A 305 -12.46 -7.77 15.66
N ASN A 306 -12.16 -8.89 16.30
CA ASN A 306 -13.18 -9.68 16.96
C ASN A 306 -13.82 -8.88 18.12
N PRO A 307 -15.13 -8.99 18.38
CA PRO A 307 -15.79 -8.29 19.48
C PRO A 307 -15.17 -8.51 20.87
N GLN A 308 -14.56 -9.69 21.09
CA GLN A 308 -14.05 -10.12 22.40
C GLN A 308 -12.52 -10.14 22.48
N GLU A 309 -11.82 -10.03 21.36
CA GLU A 309 -10.35 -10.12 21.33
C GLU A 309 -9.74 -9.23 20.23
N LEU A 310 -8.68 -8.51 20.57
CA LEU A 310 -7.86 -7.77 19.63
C LEU A 310 -7.03 -8.75 18.81
N TYR A 311 -7.22 -8.79 17.49
CA TYR A 311 -6.40 -9.64 16.65
C TYR A 311 -4.90 -9.28 16.77
N PRO A 312 -4.00 -10.28 16.88
CA PRO A 312 -2.56 -10.03 16.92
C PRO A 312 -2.07 -9.22 15.71
N SER A 313 -2.61 -9.47 14.51
CA SER A 313 -2.23 -8.71 13.31
C SER A 313 -2.67 -7.25 13.35
N VAL A 314 -3.86 -6.97 13.90
CA VAL A 314 -4.35 -5.59 14.12
C VAL A 314 -3.46 -4.87 15.12
N ARG A 315 -3.01 -5.57 16.18
CA ARG A 315 -2.04 -5.04 17.13
C ARG A 315 -0.72 -4.63 16.46
N ASP A 316 -0.23 -5.45 15.55
CA ASP A 316 1.02 -5.19 14.83
C ASP A 316 0.85 -4.00 13.85
N VAL A 317 -0.33 -3.86 13.22
CA VAL A 317 -0.68 -2.67 12.41
C VAL A 317 -0.77 -1.42 13.27
N LEU A 318 -1.42 -1.47 14.44
CA LEU A 318 -1.47 -0.33 15.37
C LEU A 318 -0.06 0.08 15.81
N THR A 319 0.82 -0.89 16.05
CA THR A 319 2.22 -0.65 16.38
C THR A 319 2.97 0.07 15.25
N THR A 320 2.69 -0.34 14.00
CA THR A 320 3.27 0.25 12.79
C THR A 320 2.75 1.67 12.53
N LEU A 321 1.45 1.88 12.66
CA LEU A 321 0.80 3.17 12.37
C LEU A 321 1.11 4.24 13.42
N LYS A 322 1.55 3.83 14.62
CA LYS A 322 1.89 4.70 15.76
C LYS A 322 0.83 5.78 16.06
N PRO A 323 -0.46 5.44 16.21
CA PRO A 323 -1.49 6.46 16.43
C PRO A 323 -1.38 7.13 17.79
N SER A 324 -1.65 8.43 17.81
CA SER A 324 -1.86 9.21 19.04
C SER A 324 -3.31 9.14 19.54
N ARG A 325 -4.24 8.68 18.69
CA ARG A 325 -5.66 8.54 18.99
C ARG A 325 -6.21 7.26 18.39
N ILE A 326 -7.05 6.56 19.15
CA ILE A 326 -7.86 5.45 18.63
C ILE A 326 -9.32 5.73 18.95
N ILE A 327 -10.16 5.67 17.93
CA ILE A 327 -11.61 5.83 18.06
C ILE A 327 -12.25 4.46 17.90
N ILE A 328 -12.87 3.95 18.97
CA ILE A 328 -13.63 2.71 18.93
C ILE A 328 -15.09 3.05 18.56
N LEU A 329 -15.62 2.39 17.54
CA LEU A 329 -17.01 2.52 17.15
C LEU A 329 -17.84 1.35 17.69
N GLY A 330 -18.99 1.70 18.29
CA GLY A 330 -19.90 0.76 18.90
C GLY A 330 -19.69 0.55 20.40
N GLY A 331 -20.73 0.06 21.06
CA GLY A 331 -20.73 -0.19 22.51
C GLY A 331 -19.86 -1.39 22.91
N GLU A 332 -19.87 -1.74 24.20
CA GLU A 332 -19.09 -2.88 24.72
C GLU A 332 -19.57 -4.24 24.18
N SER A 333 -20.80 -4.34 23.69
CA SER A 333 -21.29 -5.52 22.97
C SER A 333 -20.71 -5.66 21.57
N ALA A 334 -20.30 -4.55 20.95
CA ALA A 334 -19.68 -4.50 19.64
C ALA A 334 -18.17 -4.69 19.74
N VAL A 335 -17.51 -3.91 20.59
CA VAL A 335 -16.08 -4.02 20.88
C VAL A 335 -15.92 -3.97 22.40
N SER A 336 -15.66 -5.12 23.01
CA SER A 336 -15.65 -5.27 24.47
C SER A 336 -14.63 -4.38 25.17
N GLN A 337 -14.87 -4.14 26.45
CA GLN A 337 -13.88 -3.49 27.31
C GLN A 337 -12.55 -4.27 27.37
N ALA A 338 -12.58 -5.60 27.18
CA ALA A 338 -11.36 -6.42 27.10
C ALA A 338 -10.50 -6.04 25.89
N VAL A 339 -11.11 -5.83 24.71
CA VAL A 339 -10.41 -5.34 23.51
C VAL A 339 -9.84 -3.95 23.76
N GLU A 340 -10.62 -3.05 24.37
CA GLU A 340 -10.17 -1.70 24.73
C GLU A 340 -8.92 -1.73 25.62
N MET A 341 -8.91 -2.61 26.63
CA MET A 341 -7.74 -2.83 27.48
C MET A 341 -6.55 -3.42 26.72
N GLN A 342 -6.78 -4.39 25.82
CA GLN A 342 -5.72 -4.99 25.00
C GLN A 342 -5.08 -3.97 24.05
N VAL A 343 -5.87 -3.06 23.47
CA VAL A 343 -5.36 -1.93 22.67
C VAL A 343 -4.45 -1.03 23.51
N ASN A 344 -4.89 -0.67 24.71
CA ASN A 344 -4.09 0.19 25.60
C ASN A 344 -2.81 -0.50 26.09
N GLN A 345 -2.83 -1.81 26.31
CA GLN A 345 -1.66 -2.60 26.71
C GLN A 345 -0.68 -2.87 25.55
N ALA A 346 -1.19 -2.91 24.32
CA ALA A 346 -0.39 -3.20 23.14
C ALA A 346 0.61 -2.10 22.76
N LEU A 347 0.29 -0.85 23.10
CA LEU A 347 1.05 0.31 22.65
C LEU A 347 1.92 0.85 23.79
N SER A 348 3.18 1.16 23.47
CA SER A 348 4.18 1.58 24.47
C SER A 348 4.22 3.10 24.69
N TRP A 349 3.28 3.84 24.11
CA TRP A 349 3.16 5.29 24.23
C TRP A 349 1.73 5.68 24.63
N GLU A 350 1.58 6.92 25.09
CA GLU A 350 0.27 7.45 25.50
C GLU A 350 -0.65 7.63 24.29
N ILE A 351 -1.84 7.06 24.37
CA ILE A 351 -2.89 7.18 23.36
C ILE A 351 -4.14 7.85 23.94
N ASN A 352 -4.80 8.67 23.14
CA ASN A 352 -6.16 9.11 23.42
C ASN A 352 -7.14 8.06 22.90
N LEU A 353 -7.62 7.20 23.78
CA LEU A 353 -8.64 6.21 23.45
C LEU A 353 -10.02 6.83 23.67
N ARG A 354 -10.85 6.83 22.63
CA ARG A 354 -12.22 7.39 22.66
C ARG A 354 -13.20 6.38 22.08
N ARG A 355 -14.31 6.15 22.76
CA ARG A 355 -15.42 5.35 22.24
C ARG A 355 -16.55 6.26 21.77
N ILE A 356 -17.10 5.97 20.59
CA ILE A 356 -18.34 6.57 20.09
C ILE A 356 -19.36 5.44 19.91
N ALA A 357 -20.39 5.45 20.74
CA ALA A 357 -21.39 4.40 20.81
C ALA A 357 -22.72 4.97 21.28
N GLY A 358 -23.83 4.50 20.72
CA GLY A 358 -25.18 4.65 21.25
C GLY A 358 -25.75 3.33 21.78
N GLU A 359 -27.02 3.33 22.15
CA GLU A 359 -27.77 2.12 22.54
C GLU A 359 -27.94 1.15 21.37
N ASP A 360 -27.99 1.68 20.14
CA ASP A 360 -28.06 0.91 18.90
C ASP A 360 -27.28 1.58 17.74
N ARG A 361 -27.38 0.97 16.56
CA ARG A 361 -26.71 1.45 15.32
C ARG A 361 -27.17 2.85 14.89
N PHE A 362 -28.43 3.20 15.11
CA PHE A 362 -28.99 4.48 14.70
C PHE A 362 -28.50 5.60 15.60
N GLU A 363 -28.42 5.34 16.91
CA GLU A 363 -27.84 6.28 17.85
C GLU A 363 -26.33 6.42 17.67
N THR A 364 -25.58 5.32 17.43
CA THR A 364 -24.14 5.41 17.12
C THR A 364 -23.91 6.28 15.87
N ALA A 365 -24.65 6.04 14.79
CA ALA A 365 -24.55 6.86 13.57
C ALA A 365 -24.90 8.33 13.84
N SER A 366 -25.94 8.60 14.62
CA SER A 366 -26.33 9.96 15.03
C SER A 366 -25.25 10.66 15.85
N ARG A 367 -24.58 9.96 16.77
CA ARG A 367 -23.46 10.49 17.55
C ARG A 367 -22.25 10.79 16.67
N ILE A 368 -21.95 9.93 15.68
CA ILE A 368 -20.88 10.18 14.71
C ILE A 368 -21.23 11.40 13.83
N ALA A 369 -22.46 11.49 13.33
CA ALA A 369 -22.90 12.59 12.48
C ALA A 369 -22.83 13.97 13.18
N ARG A 370 -23.06 14.01 14.50
CA ARG A 370 -22.91 15.24 15.32
C ARG A 370 -21.46 15.70 15.51
N GLU A 371 -20.46 14.90 15.14
CA GLU A 371 -19.06 15.36 15.09
C GLU A 371 -18.81 16.28 13.90
N PHE A 372 -19.70 16.28 12.90
CA PHE A 372 -19.54 17.07 11.68
C PHE A 372 -20.08 18.49 11.87
N PRO A 373 -19.41 19.49 11.29
CA PRO A 373 -20.03 20.79 11.14
C PRO A 373 -21.27 20.67 10.27
N VAL A 374 -22.23 21.57 10.46
CA VAL A 374 -23.41 21.67 9.59
C VAL A 374 -22.95 21.90 8.14
N SER A 375 -23.10 20.86 7.31
CA SER A 375 -22.55 20.80 5.94
C SER A 375 -23.60 21.08 4.85
N GLY A 376 -24.85 21.31 5.24
CA GLY A 376 -25.97 21.54 4.31
C GLY A 376 -26.39 20.30 3.51
N LYS A 377 -25.71 19.16 3.67
CA LYS A 377 -26.04 17.87 3.04
C LYS A 377 -25.95 16.75 4.06
N VAL A 378 -26.78 15.72 3.92
CA VAL A 378 -26.70 14.48 4.72
C VAL A 378 -26.93 13.28 3.81
N ALA A 379 -26.17 12.19 4.03
CA ALA A 379 -26.45 10.91 3.41
C ALA A 379 -27.28 10.04 4.35
N LEU A 380 -28.30 9.35 3.83
CA LEU A 380 -29.02 8.29 4.56
C LEU A 380 -28.78 6.94 3.89
N ALA A 381 -28.52 5.94 4.73
CA ALA A 381 -28.45 4.54 4.34
C ALA A 381 -29.35 3.69 5.22
N THR A 382 -29.73 2.51 4.71
CA THR A 382 -30.41 1.52 5.55
C THR A 382 -29.42 0.93 6.56
N GLY A 383 -29.85 0.81 7.80
CA GLY A 383 -29.10 0.12 8.84
C GLY A 383 -29.18 -1.40 8.75
N MET A 384 -29.86 -1.99 7.74
CA MET A 384 -30.23 -3.41 7.74
C MET A 384 -29.44 -4.28 6.74
N ASP A 385 -29.37 -3.90 5.46
CA ASP A 385 -28.61 -4.61 4.41
C ASP A 385 -27.77 -3.61 3.59
N PHE A 386 -26.48 -3.89 3.43
CA PHE A 386 -25.42 -2.86 3.41
C PHE A 386 -24.65 -2.56 2.12
N PRO A 387 -24.80 -3.29 1.00
CA PRO A 387 -23.83 -3.14 -0.07
C PRO A 387 -23.96 -1.77 -0.77
N ASP A 388 -25.17 -1.31 -1.03
CA ASP A 388 -25.48 -0.01 -1.64
C ASP A 388 -24.99 1.16 -0.77
N ALA A 389 -24.99 0.96 0.55
CA ALA A 389 -24.62 1.98 1.51
C ALA A 389 -23.12 2.28 1.54
N LEU A 390 -22.26 1.31 1.19
CA LEU A 390 -20.80 1.47 1.24
C LEU A 390 -20.29 2.47 0.20
N SER A 391 -20.78 2.39 -1.03
CA SER A 391 -20.40 3.32 -2.10
C SER A 391 -20.86 4.74 -1.77
N LEU A 392 -22.07 4.91 -1.24
CA LEU A 392 -22.56 6.23 -0.81
C LEU A 392 -21.79 6.74 0.40
N ALA A 393 -21.50 5.89 1.39
CA ALA A 393 -20.71 6.29 2.55
C ALA A 393 -19.31 6.79 2.14
N SER A 394 -18.65 6.11 1.20
CA SER A 394 -17.36 6.55 0.65
C SER A 394 -17.46 7.87 -0.12
N ALA A 395 -18.47 8.00 -0.99
CA ALA A 395 -18.67 9.21 -1.80
C ALA A 395 -19.03 10.43 -0.95
N ALA A 396 -20.01 10.27 -0.05
CA ALA A 396 -20.43 11.27 0.92
C ALA A 396 -19.26 11.68 1.83
N ALA A 397 -18.47 10.71 2.30
CA ALA A 397 -17.30 10.98 3.13
C ALA A 397 -16.30 11.89 2.40
N ALA A 398 -16.00 11.67 1.12
CA ALA A 398 -15.08 12.50 0.35
C ALA A 398 -15.51 13.98 0.30
N GLU A 399 -16.82 14.26 0.29
CA GLU A 399 -17.39 15.61 0.35
C GLU A 399 -17.55 16.16 1.79
N GLY A 400 -17.16 15.39 2.82
CA GLY A 400 -17.37 15.77 4.22
C GLY A 400 -18.82 15.70 4.67
N ILE A 401 -19.64 14.87 4.01
CA ILE A 401 -21.06 14.69 4.31
C ILE A 401 -21.22 13.58 5.36
N PRO A 402 -21.92 13.83 6.49
CA PRO A 402 -22.20 12.81 7.47
C PRO A 402 -23.22 11.78 6.96
N LEU A 403 -23.12 10.55 7.48
CA LEU A 403 -24.04 9.45 7.18
C LEU A 403 -24.92 9.17 8.39
N LEU A 404 -26.23 9.17 8.20
CA LEU A 404 -27.20 8.68 9.18
C LEU A 404 -27.82 7.37 8.70
N LEU A 405 -28.33 6.59 9.66
CA LEU A 405 -28.97 5.31 9.40
C LEU A 405 -30.48 5.38 9.64
N VAL A 406 -31.24 4.68 8.79
CA VAL A 406 -32.70 4.50 8.91
C VAL A 406 -33.06 3.02 8.79
N SER A 407 -34.28 2.66 9.21
CA SER A 407 -34.86 1.35 8.88
C SER A 407 -35.67 1.44 7.58
N PRO A 408 -35.90 0.33 6.85
CA PRO A 408 -36.58 0.37 5.55
C PRO A 408 -37.94 1.07 5.53
N HIS A 409 -38.70 0.94 6.62
CA HIS A 409 -40.07 1.44 6.73
C HIS A 409 -40.28 2.40 7.89
N ASN A 410 -39.20 2.84 8.56
CA ASN A 410 -39.29 3.71 9.72
C ASN A 410 -38.00 4.53 9.88
N MET A 411 -38.12 5.84 10.11
CA MET A 411 -37.01 6.65 10.57
C MET A 411 -37.02 6.69 12.11
N PRO A 412 -35.96 6.16 12.78
CA PRO A 412 -35.85 6.26 14.23
C PRO A 412 -35.89 7.72 14.71
N GLU A 413 -36.45 7.95 15.90
CA GLU A 413 -36.58 9.29 16.48
C GLU A 413 -35.22 9.99 16.59
N VAL A 414 -34.19 9.29 17.06
CA VAL A 414 -32.81 9.82 17.15
C VAL A 414 -32.25 10.27 15.79
N THR A 415 -32.58 9.56 14.70
CA THR A 415 -32.18 9.94 13.35
C THR A 415 -32.91 11.21 12.91
N ARG A 416 -34.22 11.31 13.20
CA ARG A 416 -35.04 12.48 12.90
C ARG A 416 -34.53 13.73 13.64
N GLU A 417 -34.25 13.61 14.94
CA GLU A 417 -33.69 14.70 15.75
C GLU A 417 -32.33 15.15 15.19
N THR A 418 -31.46 14.20 14.86
CA THR A 418 -30.14 14.53 14.30
C THR A 418 -30.26 15.20 12.93
N LEU A 419 -31.20 14.78 12.08
CA LEU A 419 -31.51 15.48 10.83
C LEU A 419 -31.95 16.93 11.07
N GLN A 420 -32.80 17.17 12.08
CA GLN A 420 -33.25 18.51 12.44
C GLN A 420 -32.12 19.39 12.95
N GLU A 421 -31.22 18.83 13.76
CA GLU A 421 -30.03 19.53 14.26
C GLU A 421 -29.07 19.91 13.13
N LEU A 422 -28.85 19.00 12.17
CA LEU A 422 -27.97 19.22 11.03
C LEU A 422 -28.61 20.14 9.97
N ALA A 423 -29.94 20.24 9.93
CA ALA A 423 -30.72 21.06 9.01
C ALA A 423 -30.20 21.06 7.54
N PRO A 424 -30.03 19.88 6.92
CA PRO A 424 -29.56 19.79 5.55
C PRO A 424 -30.54 20.42 4.56
N ARG A 425 -30.01 20.96 3.47
CA ARG A 425 -30.76 21.44 2.32
C ARG A 425 -30.92 20.38 1.23
N GLU A 426 -30.13 19.32 1.31
CA GLU A 426 -30.11 18.22 0.34
C GLU A 426 -29.82 16.90 1.06
N ILE A 427 -30.46 15.82 0.60
CA ILE A 427 -30.29 14.48 1.17
C ILE A 427 -29.92 13.50 0.06
N TYR A 428 -28.89 12.69 0.29
CA TYR A 428 -28.54 11.56 -0.59
C TYR A 428 -29.05 10.26 0.00
N LEU A 429 -29.71 9.42 -0.81
CA LEU A 429 -30.19 8.09 -0.41
C LEU A 429 -29.53 7.01 -1.26
N ALA A 430 -29.04 5.94 -0.61
CA ALA A 430 -28.61 4.74 -1.31
C ALA A 430 -29.66 3.63 -1.18
N GLY A 431 -30.02 3.04 -2.31
CA GLY A 431 -30.93 1.91 -2.43
C GLY A 431 -32.34 2.29 -2.87
N GLY A 432 -33.01 1.31 -3.47
CA GLY A 432 -34.42 1.41 -3.87
C GLY A 432 -35.39 1.44 -2.68
N GLU A 433 -36.69 1.44 -2.99
CA GLU A 433 -37.76 1.52 -1.98
C GLU A 433 -37.76 0.36 -0.97
N ALA A 434 -37.22 -0.80 -1.34
CA ALA A 434 -37.06 -1.93 -0.44
C ALA A 434 -36.00 -1.68 0.64
N ALA A 435 -34.97 -0.87 0.35
CA ALA A 435 -33.93 -0.49 1.31
C ALA A 435 -34.36 0.70 2.17
N ILE A 436 -34.98 1.71 1.54
CA ILE A 436 -35.53 2.90 2.20
C ILE A 436 -36.81 3.30 1.46
N SER A 437 -37.97 3.06 2.06
CA SER A 437 -39.27 3.36 1.44
C SER A 437 -39.46 4.85 1.12
N ASN A 438 -40.38 5.16 0.20
CA ASN A 438 -40.73 6.54 -0.11
C ASN A 438 -41.31 7.29 1.10
N ALA A 439 -42.05 6.59 1.97
CA ALA A 439 -42.55 7.17 3.22
C ALA A 439 -41.42 7.68 4.12
N VAL A 440 -40.31 6.93 4.25
CA VAL A 440 -39.14 7.36 5.03
C VAL A 440 -38.44 8.56 4.36
N ALA A 441 -38.35 8.59 3.03
CA ALA A 441 -37.78 9.73 2.31
C ALA A 441 -38.64 11.01 2.47
N GLU A 442 -39.96 10.89 2.37
CA GLU A 442 -40.89 11.98 2.61
C GLU A 442 -40.84 12.47 4.06
N GLU A 443 -40.75 11.56 5.02
CA GLU A 443 -40.59 11.86 6.45
C GLU A 443 -39.28 12.63 6.71
N ALA A 444 -38.18 12.23 6.07
CA ALA A 444 -36.89 12.93 6.17
C ALA A 444 -36.97 14.34 5.57
N ALA A 445 -37.60 14.51 4.40
CA ALA A 445 -37.82 15.83 3.79
C ALA A 445 -38.65 16.75 4.69
N GLN A 446 -39.75 16.23 5.24
CA GLN A 446 -40.63 16.94 6.16
C GLN A 446 -39.92 17.35 7.45
N ALA A 447 -39.06 16.47 8.00
CA ALA A 447 -38.35 16.73 9.24
C ALA A 447 -37.48 17.99 9.18
N VAL A 448 -36.91 18.30 8.01
CA VAL A 448 -35.98 19.42 7.80
C VAL A 448 -36.55 20.55 6.93
N GLY A 449 -37.82 20.43 6.51
CA GLY A 449 -38.55 21.47 5.77
C GLY A 449 -38.09 21.64 4.31
N ILE A 450 -37.60 20.58 3.67
CA ILE A 450 -37.24 20.56 2.24
C ILE A 450 -38.29 19.78 1.42
N THR A 451 -38.25 19.87 0.10
CA THR A 451 -39.12 19.06 -0.78
C THR A 451 -38.45 17.75 -1.16
N ILE A 452 -39.25 16.79 -1.66
CA ILE A 452 -38.71 15.52 -2.16
C ILE A 452 -37.72 15.70 -3.32
N ASP A 453 -37.81 16.82 -4.06
CA ASP A 453 -36.88 17.17 -5.15
C ASP A 453 -35.47 17.50 -4.63
N ASN A 454 -35.32 17.79 -3.34
CA ASN A 454 -34.03 17.96 -2.67
C ASN A 454 -33.46 16.63 -2.16
N ILE A 455 -34.11 15.51 -2.47
CA ILE A 455 -33.61 14.18 -2.15
C ILE A 455 -33.17 13.49 -3.44
N GLN A 456 -31.88 13.22 -3.58
CA GLN A 456 -31.34 12.44 -4.67
C GLN A 456 -31.14 10.99 -4.22
N ARG A 457 -31.93 10.10 -4.82
CA ARG A 457 -31.88 8.65 -4.56
C ARG A 457 -31.10 7.93 -5.66
N PHE A 458 -30.11 7.16 -5.25
CA PHE A 458 -29.38 6.23 -6.10
C PHE A 458 -29.95 4.83 -5.92
N ALA A 459 -30.65 4.31 -6.92
CA ALA A 459 -31.28 3.00 -6.88
C ALA A 459 -31.08 2.26 -8.22
N GLY A 460 -30.16 1.31 -8.22
CA GLY A 460 -29.93 0.38 -9.33
C GLY A 460 -30.78 -0.89 -9.24
N LYS A 461 -30.62 -1.80 -10.21
CA LYS A 461 -31.28 -3.12 -10.19
C LYS A 461 -30.69 -4.01 -9.08
N ASP A 462 -29.42 -3.78 -8.76
CA ASP A 462 -28.68 -4.40 -7.68
C ASP A 462 -27.64 -3.44 -7.10
N ARG A 463 -26.86 -3.95 -6.14
CA ARG A 463 -25.81 -3.20 -5.44
C ARG A 463 -24.70 -2.64 -6.33
N TYR A 464 -24.42 -3.30 -7.44
CA TYR A 464 -23.37 -2.90 -8.37
C TYR A 464 -23.87 -1.77 -9.26
N ASP A 465 -25.12 -1.87 -9.73
CA ASP A 465 -25.79 -0.79 -10.46
C ASP A 465 -25.97 0.45 -9.57
N THR A 466 -26.39 0.29 -8.30
CA THR A 466 -26.46 1.41 -7.35
C THR A 466 -25.08 2.05 -7.15
N SER A 467 -24.03 1.24 -6.98
CA SER A 467 -22.65 1.75 -6.87
C SER A 467 -22.20 2.51 -8.11
N LEU A 468 -22.60 2.08 -9.31
CA LEU A 468 -22.27 2.75 -10.57
C LEU A 468 -22.99 4.09 -10.70
N LEU A 469 -24.25 4.19 -10.27
CA LEU A 469 -24.98 5.46 -10.25
C LEU A 469 -24.31 6.48 -9.32
N ILE A 470 -23.88 6.04 -8.14
CA ILE A 470 -23.13 6.87 -7.18
C ILE A 470 -21.79 7.28 -7.80
N ALA A 471 -21.06 6.36 -8.41
CA ALA A 471 -19.77 6.65 -9.04
C ALA A 471 -19.90 7.71 -10.14
N ARG A 472 -20.92 7.62 -10.99
CA ARG A 472 -21.18 8.60 -12.06
C ARG A 472 -21.51 10.00 -11.54
N GLU A 473 -22.25 10.08 -10.44
CA GLU A 473 -22.64 11.36 -9.85
C GLU A 473 -21.45 12.06 -9.21
N PHE A 474 -20.76 11.37 -8.30
CA PHE A 474 -19.70 11.97 -7.48
C PHE A 474 -18.34 12.00 -8.18
N TYR A 475 -18.12 11.08 -9.13
CA TYR A 475 -16.84 10.90 -9.82
C TYR A 475 -17.03 10.76 -11.34
N PRO A 476 -17.68 11.72 -12.02
CA PRO A 476 -17.72 11.73 -13.50
C PRO A 476 -16.31 11.80 -14.11
N TRP A 477 -15.33 12.20 -13.30
CA TRP A 477 -13.90 12.12 -13.58
C TRP A 477 -13.15 11.71 -12.30
N THR A 478 -12.17 10.82 -12.41
CA THR A 478 -11.25 10.47 -11.32
C THR A 478 -9.92 9.99 -11.88
N GLU A 479 -8.81 10.26 -11.20
CA GLU A 479 -7.50 9.68 -11.52
C GLU A 479 -7.25 8.35 -10.81
N GLU A 480 -8.05 8.02 -9.79
CA GLU A 480 -7.93 6.80 -9.01
C GLU A 480 -9.30 6.13 -8.79
N LEU A 481 -9.36 4.83 -9.03
CA LEU A 481 -10.54 3.99 -8.92
C LEU A 481 -10.24 2.78 -8.05
N PHE A 482 -10.96 2.64 -6.94
CA PHE A 482 -10.94 1.45 -6.10
C PHE A 482 -12.03 0.48 -6.55
N LEU A 483 -11.64 -0.77 -6.84
CA LEU A 483 -12.58 -1.85 -7.12
C LEU A 483 -12.68 -2.76 -5.90
N ALA A 484 -13.88 -2.90 -5.33
CA ALA A 484 -14.13 -3.77 -4.19
C ALA A 484 -15.33 -4.69 -4.44
N THR A 485 -15.43 -5.77 -3.68
CA THR A 485 -16.57 -6.70 -3.79
C THR A 485 -17.82 -6.09 -3.17
N GLY A 486 -18.98 -6.38 -3.74
CA GLY A 486 -20.26 -6.11 -3.06
C GLY A 486 -20.71 -7.22 -2.12
N ARG A 487 -19.99 -8.34 -1.97
CA ARG A 487 -20.47 -9.54 -1.24
C ARG A 487 -20.18 -9.56 0.26
N ASP A 488 -19.15 -8.85 0.70
CA ASP A 488 -18.77 -8.65 2.11
C ASP A 488 -18.56 -7.13 2.32
N TYR A 489 -18.46 -6.67 3.56
CA TYR A 489 -18.33 -5.25 3.90
C TYR A 489 -16.93 -4.88 4.37
N VAL A 490 -16.12 -5.81 4.92
CA VAL A 490 -14.84 -5.45 5.56
C VAL A 490 -13.89 -4.78 4.57
N GLU A 491 -13.68 -5.38 3.40
CA GLU A 491 -12.79 -4.81 2.38
C GLU A 491 -13.35 -3.52 1.75
N PRO A 492 -14.63 -3.42 1.33
CA PRO A 492 -15.22 -2.16 0.88
C PRO A 492 -15.22 -1.05 1.91
N LEU A 493 -15.37 -1.38 3.19
CA LEU A 493 -15.36 -0.42 4.29
C LEU A 493 -13.96 0.20 4.44
N ALA A 494 -12.94 -0.65 4.55
CA ALA A 494 -11.56 -0.20 4.69
C ALA A 494 -11.08 0.55 3.42
N SER A 495 -11.42 0.03 2.24
CA SER A 495 -11.07 0.70 0.98
C SER A 495 -11.89 1.97 0.72
N GLY A 496 -13.15 2.02 1.17
CA GLY A 496 -13.99 3.23 1.12
C GLY A 496 -13.45 4.34 2.00
N ALA A 497 -12.95 4.02 3.20
CA ALA A 497 -12.24 4.99 4.03
C ALA A 497 -11.00 5.55 3.32
N LEU A 498 -10.20 4.67 2.69
CA LEU A 498 -9.02 5.10 1.93
C LEU A 498 -9.39 5.93 0.69
N ALA A 499 -10.36 5.48 -0.10
CA ALA A 499 -10.86 6.16 -1.29
C ALA A 499 -11.39 7.55 -0.91
N ALA A 500 -12.20 7.65 0.14
CA ALA A 500 -12.66 8.93 0.67
C ALA A 500 -11.48 9.82 1.08
N CYS A 501 -10.49 9.31 1.82
CA CYS A 501 -9.29 10.07 2.21
C CYS A 501 -8.53 10.64 1.01
N ARG A 502 -8.49 9.91 -0.11
CA ARG A 502 -7.85 10.32 -1.37
C ARG A 502 -8.75 11.13 -2.31
N ASN A 503 -10.02 11.33 -1.97
CA ASN A 503 -11.04 11.92 -2.87
C ASN A 503 -11.20 11.12 -4.17
N SER A 504 -11.26 9.80 -4.05
CA SER A 504 -11.27 8.86 -5.17
C SER A 504 -12.52 7.98 -5.16
N CYS A 505 -12.82 7.41 -6.31
CA CYS A 505 -14.03 6.60 -6.51
C CYS A 505 -13.86 5.20 -5.90
N LEU A 506 -14.83 4.75 -5.10
CA LEU A 506 -15.05 3.34 -4.79
C LEU A 506 -16.17 2.79 -5.67
N LEU A 507 -15.86 1.77 -6.47
CA LEU A 507 -16.83 1.07 -7.32
C LEU A 507 -16.93 -0.40 -6.88
N LEU A 508 -18.14 -0.81 -6.51
CA LEU A 508 -18.42 -2.21 -6.19
C LEU A 508 -18.57 -3.00 -7.47
N VAL A 509 -17.91 -4.15 -7.54
CA VAL A 509 -17.95 -5.05 -8.67
C VAL A 509 -18.38 -6.46 -8.26
N PRO A 510 -19.17 -7.16 -9.10
CA PRO A 510 -19.44 -8.57 -8.92
C PRO A 510 -18.17 -9.40 -9.17
N PRO A 511 -18.01 -10.57 -8.53
CA PRO A 511 -16.77 -11.33 -8.61
C PRO A 511 -16.54 -12.02 -9.96
N ASN A 512 -17.61 -12.34 -10.68
CA ASN A 512 -17.54 -13.16 -11.89
C ASN A 512 -17.78 -12.34 -13.15
N ASP A 513 -18.88 -11.59 -13.24
CA ASP A 513 -19.17 -10.73 -14.39
C ASP A 513 -20.08 -9.57 -14.01
N PHE A 514 -19.97 -8.44 -14.73
CA PHE A 514 -20.79 -7.24 -14.55
C PHE A 514 -22.27 -7.55 -14.82
N THR A 515 -23.15 -7.08 -13.94
CA THR A 515 -24.60 -7.18 -14.16
C THR A 515 -25.04 -6.39 -15.39
N ASP A 516 -24.45 -5.21 -15.61
CA ASP A 516 -24.69 -4.34 -16.75
C ASP A 516 -23.34 -3.91 -17.38
N PRO A 517 -22.72 -4.76 -18.23
CA PRO A 517 -21.39 -4.49 -18.79
C PRO A 517 -21.33 -3.21 -19.62
N GLU A 518 -22.40 -2.90 -20.38
CA GLU A 518 -22.47 -1.71 -21.22
C GLU A 518 -22.48 -0.43 -20.38
N ALA A 519 -23.24 -0.41 -19.27
CA ALA A 519 -23.23 0.73 -18.37
C ALA A 519 -21.86 0.94 -17.71
N VAL A 520 -21.19 -0.13 -17.29
CA VAL A 520 -19.84 -0.05 -16.70
C VAL A 520 -18.82 0.40 -17.73
N GLU A 521 -18.88 -0.14 -18.95
CA GLU A 521 -18.01 0.25 -20.06
C GLU A 521 -18.14 1.74 -20.38
N ASN A 522 -19.37 2.24 -20.55
CA ASN A 522 -19.65 3.64 -20.83
C ASN A 522 -19.08 4.59 -19.75
N TYR A 523 -19.18 4.20 -18.47
CA TYR A 523 -18.60 4.99 -17.39
C TYR A 523 -17.07 4.99 -17.42
N LEU A 524 -16.46 3.81 -17.55
CA LEU A 524 -15.00 3.69 -17.54
C LEU A 524 -14.35 4.32 -18.79
N GLN A 525 -15.01 4.27 -19.96
CA GLN A 525 -14.53 4.96 -21.16
C GLN A 525 -14.57 6.49 -21.02
N ALA A 526 -15.46 7.03 -20.18
CA ALA A 526 -15.50 8.46 -19.89
C ALA A 526 -14.38 8.93 -18.94
N LEU A 527 -13.78 8.00 -18.18
CA LEU A 527 -12.64 8.30 -17.31
C LEU A 527 -11.34 8.46 -18.12
N PRO A 528 -10.33 9.17 -17.58
CA PRO A 528 -9.01 9.22 -18.19
C PRO A 528 -8.44 7.81 -18.42
N SER A 529 -7.82 7.57 -19.58
CA SER A 529 -7.09 6.32 -19.82
C SER A 529 -5.88 6.14 -18.89
N THR A 530 -5.48 7.21 -18.18
CA THR A 530 -4.46 7.22 -17.13
C THR A 530 -5.01 6.90 -15.73
N THR A 531 -6.31 6.60 -15.59
CA THR A 531 -6.92 6.26 -14.29
C THR A 531 -6.20 5.07 -13.67
N TYR A 532 -5.64 5.27 -12.48
CA TYR A 532 -5.06 4.24 -11.65
C TYR A 532 -6.15 3.37 -11.03
N VAL A 533 -6.04 2.06 -11.16
CA VAL A 533 -7.03 1.14 -10.58
C VAL A 533 -6.44 0.37 -9.42
N GLN A 534 -7.04 0.50 -8.25
CA GLN A 534 -6.73 -0.28 -7.07
C GLN A 534 -7.80 -1.37 -6.84
N VAL A 535 -7.47 -2.61 -7.17
CA VAL A 535 -8.29 -3.78 -6.86
C VAL A 535 -8.11 -4.15 -5.39
N VAL A 536 -9.21 -4.42 -4.69
CA VAL A 536 -9.26 -4.73 -3.27
C VAL A 536 -9.77 -6.15 -3.06
N GLY A 537 -8.94 -6.99 -2.46
CA GLY A 537 -9.20 -8.42 -2.28
C GLY A 537 -8.45 -9.30 -3.29
N GLY A 538 -8.32 -10.58 -2.95
CA GLY A 538 -7.64 -11.57 -3.79
C GLY A 538 -8.42 -11.92 -5.07
N GLU A 539 -7.83 -12.74 -5.94
CA GLU A 539 -8.45 -13.17 -7.20
C GLU A 539 -9.76 -13.94 -7.00
N SER A 540 -9.91 -14.65 -5.88
CA SER A 540 -11.16 -15.34 -5.52
C SER A 540 -12.31 -14.39 -5.18
N ILE A 541 -12.02 -13.11 -4.91
CA ILE A 541 -12.98 -12.07 -4.55
C ILE A 541 -13.28 -11.17 -5.75
N ILE A 542 -12.26 -10.81 -6.53
CA ILE A 542 -12.39 -10.09 -7.80
C ILE A 542 -11.46 -10.78 -8.78
N SER A 543 -12.04 -11.52 -9.73
CA SER A 543 -11.30 -12.30 -10.71
C SER A 543 -10.44 -11.43 -11.63
N GLU A 544 -9.36 -12.01 -12.16
CA GLU A 544 -8.56 -11.33 -13.20
C GLU A 544 -9.36 -11.07 -14.48
N GLU A 545 -10.45 -11.80 -14.73
CA GLU A 545 -11.37 -11.52 -15.84
C GLU A 545 -12.03 -10.14 -15.69
N ILE A 546 -12.59 -9.84 -14.50
CA ILE A 546 -13.15 -8.51 -14.20
C ILE A 546 -12.08 -7.43 -14.35
N VAL A 547 -10.88 -7.66 -13.80
CA VAL A 547 -9.77 -6.70 -13.88
C VAL A 547 -9.39 -6.43 -15.33
N ASN A 548 -9.33 -7.46 -16.18
CA ASN A 548 -9.02 -7.32 -17.59
C ASN A 548 -10.13 -6.61 -18.37
N LYS A 549 -11.41 -6.80 -18.02
CA LYS A 549 -12.53 -6.02 -18.58
C LYS A 549 -12.39 -4.54 -18.24
N VAL A 550 -12.12 -4.20 -16.97
CA VAL A 550 -11.89 -2.80 -16.55
C VAL A 550 -10.72 -2.16 -17.30
N LYS A 551 -9.58 -2.86 -17.40
CA LYS A 551 -8.43 -2.40 -18.20
C LYS A 551 -8.81 -2.15 -19.66
N THR A 552 -9.62 -3.03 -20.24
CA THR A 552 -10.06 -2.90 -21.63
C THR A 552 -10.96 -1.68 -21.81
N PHE A 553 -11.95 -1.50 -20.94
CA PHE A 553 -12.87 -0.36 -20.99
C PHE A 553 -12.14 0.99 -20.81
N LEU A 554 -11.17 1.09 -19.91
CA LEU A 554 -10.34 2.29 -19.74
C LEU A 554 -9.46 2.61 -20.97
N ARG A 555 -9.02 1.59 -21.72
CA ARG A 555 -8.14 1.74 -22.90
C ARG A 555 -8.87 2.11 -24.18
N GLN A 556 -10.14 1.74 -24.32
CA GLN A 556 -10.93 1.99 -25.53
C GLN A 556 -11.34 3.47 -25.70
N ASN A 557 -10.76 4.37 -24.91
CA ASN A 557 -10.84 5.82 -25.06
C ASN A 557 -10.15 6.26 -26.38
N THR A 558 -10.75 5.88 -27.51
CA THR A 558 -10.45 6.44 -28.81
C THR A 558 -11.36 7.67 -28.93
N PRO A 559 -10.82 8.89 -28.91
CA PRO A 559 -11.61 10.05 -29.32
C PRO A 559 -11.92 9.89 -30.82
N GLY A 560 -13.07 9.30 -31.11
CA GLY A 560 -13.66 9.26 -32.44
C GLY A 560 -14.51 10.50 -32.64
N GLN A 561 -13.99 11.41 -33.48
CA GLN A 561 -14.68 12.32 -34.41
C GLN A 561 -15.88 13.15 -33.95
#